data_AF-A0A7S3U9H2-F1
#
_entry.id   AF-A0A7S3U9H2-F1
#
_cell.length_a   1.000
_cell.length_b   1.000
_cell.length_c   1.000
_cell.angle_alpha   90.00
_cell.angle_beta   90.00
_cell.angle_gamma   90.00
#
_symmetry.space_group_name_H-M   'P 1'
#
loop_
_entity.id
_entity.type
_entity.pdbx_description
1 polymer ?
#
loop_
_entity_poly.entity_id
_entity_poly.type
_entity_poly.pdbx_seq_one_letter_code
_entity_poly.pdbx_strand_id
1 'polypeptide(L)'
;KGRPTAVLWTGYPGQQAGTAIAHMLFGLQSPSGKLSQTYYKPSYAEKLSIKDMDMRPNKLTGYPGRTYRFLADKRYVQYEFGHGLSYHSWHYSYTTPQSVQLLQQKEEDGFAGCSIAVSVTLKMA
;
A
#
# COMPACT_ATOMS: atom_id res chain seq x y z
N LYS A 1 23.49 19.40 7.99
CA LYS A 1 23.11 19.10 6.57
C LYS A 1 21.66 18.61 6.58
N GLY A 2 20.77 19.34 5.90
CA GLY A 2 19.31 19.15 5.98
C GLY A 2 18.84 17.85 5.34
N ARG A 3 18.11 17.05 6.10
CA ARG A 3 17.35 15.90 5.57
C ARG A 3 16.00 16.41 5.07
N PRO A 4 15.45 15.87 3.97
CA PRO A 4 14.13 16.26 3.51
C PRO A 4 13.08 15.90 4.58
N THR A 5 12.19 16.85 4.87
CA THR A 5 11.12 16.68 5.88
C THR A 5 9.92 15.89 5.33
N ALA A 6 9.70 15.95 4.01
CA ALA A 6 8.60 15.28 3.34
C ALA A 6 9.03 14.83 1.93
N VAL A 7 8.38 13.79 1.43
CA VAL A 7 8.56 13.26 0.06
C VAL A 7 7.19 13.04 -0.54
N LEU A 8 6.99 13.52 -1.77
CA LEU A 8 5.77 13.33 -2.55
C LEU A 8 6.11 12.54 -3.82
N TRP A 9 5.41 11.43 -4.04
CA TRP A 9 5.53 10.64 -5.26
C TRP A 9 4.30 10.84 -6.14
N THR A 10 4.51 11.31 -7.37
CA THR A 10 3.43 11.72 -8.28
C THR A 10 3.31 10.84 -9.53
N GLY A 11 4.18 9.84 -9.71
CA GLY A 11 4.20 9.01 -10.91
C GLY A 11 4.26 9.86 -12.19
N TYR A 12 3.25 9.71 -13.05
CA TYR A 12 3.06 10.50 -14.27
C TYR A 12 1.76 11.33 -14.18
N PRO A 13 1.82 12.56 -13.63
CA PRO A 13 0.63 13.31 -13.21
C PRO A 13 -0.11 14.06 -14.33
N GLY A 14 0.31 13.93 -15.60
CA GLY A 14 -0.37 14.52 -16.76
C GLY A 14 -0.35 16.06 -16.81
N GLN A 15 -1.21 16.64 -17.67
CA GLN A 15 -1.17 18.07 -18.00
C GLN A 15 -1.60 19.01 -16.85
N GLN A 16 -2.46 18.55 -15.93
CA GLN A 16 -2.93 19.34 -14.78
C GLN A 16 -2.10 19.12 -13.51
N ALA A 17 -0.97 18.41 -13.63
CA ALA A 17 -0.10 18.06 -12.51
C ALA A 17 0.34 19.26 -11.67
N GLY A 18 0.75 20.36 -12.32
CA GLY A 18 1.29 21.53 -11.61
C GLY A 18 0.27 22.11 -10.64
N THR A 19 -0.96 22.30 -11.10
CA THR A 19 -2.07 22.80 -10.27
C THR A 19 -2.41 21.81 -9.16
N ALA A 20 -2.51 20.52 -9.47
CA ALA A 20 -2.84 19.49 -8.48
C ALA A 20 -1.78 19.39 -7.37
N ILE A 21 -0.50 19.42 -7.72
CA ILE A 21 0.62 19.36 -6.77
C ILE A 21 0.64 20.64 -5.92
N ALA A 22 0.45 21.81 -6.52
CA ALA A 22 0.36 23.07 -5.78
C ALA A 22 -0.79 23.04 -4.76
N HIS A 23 -1.98 22.57 -5.16
CA HIS A 23 -3.12 22.45 -4.26
C HIS A 23 -2.83 21.51 -3.08
N MET A 24 -2.10 20.40 -3.31
CA MET A 24 -1.68 19.53 -2.21
C MET A 24 -0.68 20.23 -1.30
N LEU A 25 0.39 20.83 -1.85
CA LEU A 25 1.44 21.49 -1.05
C LEU A 25 0.92 22.65 -0.19
N PHE A 26 -0.05 23.41 -0.70
CA PHE A 26 -0.71 24.50 0.05
C PHE A 26 -1.87 24.02 0.93
N GLY A 27 -2.13 22.71 1.01
CA GLY A 27 -3.17 22.15 1.87
C GLY A 27 -4.60 22.40 1.40
N LEU A 28 -4.80 22.90 0.18
CA LEU A 28 -6.13 23.05 -0.44
C LEU A 28 -6.80 21.69 -0.68
N GLN A 29 -6.00 20.63 -0.84
CA GLN A 29 -6.48 19.25 -0.97
C GLN A 29 -5.58 18.29 -0.18
N SER A 30 -6.20 17.39 0.59
CA SER A 30 -5.45 16.36 1.31
C SER A 30 -5.04 15.21 0.37
N PRO A 31 -3.77 14.76 0.38
CA PRO A 31 -3.37 13.57 -0.35
C PRO A 31 -4.06 12.34 0.23
N SER A 32 -4.55 11.46 -0.65
CA SER A 32 -5.22 10.21 -0.30
C SER A 32 -4.69 9.00 -1.09
N GLY A 33 -3.74 9.23 -2.01
CA GLY A 33 -3.15 8.18 -2.82
C GLY A 33 -2.40 7.14 -1.99
N LYS A 34 -2.52 5.86 -2.37
CA LYS A 34 -1.81 4.73 -1.78
C LYS A 34 -0.95 4.05 -2.84
N LEU A 35 0.22 3.57 -2.46
CA LEU A 35 1.16 2.93 -3.38
C LEU A 35 0.59 1.62 -3.94
N SER A 36 0.56 1.49 -5.27
CA SER A 36 0.16 0.27 -5.98
C SER A 36 1.29 -0.77 -6.10
N GLN A 37 2.50 -0.42 -5.64
CA GLN A 37 3.68 -1.27 -5.72
C GLN A 37 4.57 -1.09 -4.48
N THR A 38 5.32 -2.13 -4.14
CA THR A 38 6.30 -2.09 -3.07
C THR A 38 7.59 -1.46 -3.60
N TYR A 39 8.09 -0.43 -2.92
CA TYR A 39 9.42 0.11 -3.20
C TYR A 39 10.44 -0.68 -2.39
N TYR A 40 11.38 -1.29 -3.09
CA TYR A 40 12.43 -2.10 -2.48
C TYR A 40 13.71 -1.30 -2.25
N LYS A 41 14.53 -1.75 -1.30
CA LYS A 41 15.89 -1.26 -1.10
C LYS A 41 16.83 -1.80 -2.19
N PRO A 42 17.94 -1.12 -2.49
CA PRO A 42 18.91 -1.57 -3.51
C PRO A 42 19.39 -3.02 -3.31
N SER A 43 19.59 -3.44 -2.05
CA SER A 43 20.01 -4.80 -1.69
C SER A 43 19.05 -5.90 -2.15
N TYR A 44 17.80 -5.57 -2.49
CA TYR A 44 16.84 -6.51 -3.07
C TYR A 44 17.09 -6.72 -4.55
N ALA A 45 17.38 -5.64 -5.29
CA ALA A 45 17.68 -5.70 -6.72
C ALA A 45 18.96 -6.48 -7.01
N GLU A 46 19.94 -6.44 -6.10
CA GLU A 46 21.19 -7.21 -6.21
C GLU A 46 21.00 -8.73 -6.05
N LYS A 47 19.94 -9.17 -5.35
CA LYS A 47 19.68 -10.59 -5.08
C LYS A 47 18.84 -11.27 -6.15
N LEU A 48 18.33 -10.51 -7.11
CA LEU A 48 17.32 -10.97 -8.05
C LEU A 48 17.77 -10.73 -9.47
N SER A 49 17.80 -11.80 -10.26
CA SER A 49 17.84 -11.65 -11.71
C SER A 49 16.47 -11.18 -12.21
N ILE A 50 16.44 -10.14 -13.05
CA ILE A 50 15.20 -9.69 -13.70
C ILE A 50 14.56 -10.80 -14.55
N LYS A 51 15.38 -11.77 -15.01
CA LYS A 51 14.92 -12.91 -15.83
C LYS A 51 14.25 -14.03 -15.03
N ASP A 52 14.46 -14.06 -13.72
CA ASP A 52 13.84 -15.06 -12.86
C ASP A 52 12.40 -14.64 -12.55
N MET A 53 11.44 -15.40 -13.07
CA MET A 53 10.01 -15.10 -12.96
C MET A 53 9.34 -15.80 -11.79
N ASP A 54 10.10 -16.51 -10.94
CA ASP A 54 9.53 -17.16 -9.76
C ASP A 54 8.97 -16.12 -8.79
N MET A 55 7.74 -16.33 -8.32
CA MET A 55 7.10 -15.37 -7.40
C MET A 55 7.40 -15.71 -5.94
N ARG A 56 7.52 -16.99 -5.62
CA ARG A 56 7.63 -17.50 -4.25
C ARG A 56 9.07 -17.47 -3.76
N PRO A 57 9.29 -17.27 -2.44
CA PRO A 57 10.62 -17.31 -1.87
C PRO A 57 11.16 -18.74 -1.91
N ASN A 58 12.45 -18.88 -2.20
CA ASN A 58 13.13 -20.17 -2.19
C ASN A 58 14.38 -20.07 -1.31
N LYS A 59 14.35 -20.80 -0.18
CA LYS A 59 15.44 -20.78 0.80
C LYS A 59 16.72 -21.44 0.30
N LEU A 60 16.62 -22.40 -0.62
CA LEU A 60 17.78 -23.14 -1.15
C LEU A 60 18.61 -22.27 -2.10
N THR A 61 17.95 -21.44 -2.90
CA THR A 61 18.61 -20.49 -3.82
C THR A 61 18.86 -19.12 -3.20
N GLY A 62 18.37 -18.88 -1.98
CA GLY A 62 18.43 -17.58 -1.32
C GLY A 62 17.47 -16.54 -1.91
N TYR A 63 16.51 -16.98 -2.71
CA TYR A 63 15.55 -16.12 -3.40
C TYR A 63 14.51 -15.53 -2.43
N PRO A 64 14.43 -14.19 -2.29
CA PRO A 64 13.60 -13.54 -1.27
C PRO A 64 12.08 -13.56 -1.56
N GLY A 65 11.67 -13.95 -2.77
CA GLY A 65 10.28 -13.82 -3.24
C GLY A 65 9.97 -12.42 -3.78
N ARG A 66 8.91 -12.31 -4.58
CA ARG A 66 8.48 -11.06 -5.23
C ARG A 66 7.14 -10.58 -4.71
N THR A 67 6.92 -9.26 -4.79
CA THR A 67 5.66 -8.57 -4.42
C THR A 67 5.37 -8.59 -2.92
N TYR A 68 4.44 -7.73 -2.49
CA TYR A 68 4.01 -7.67 -1.09
C TYR A 68 3.46 -9.00 -0.54
N ARG A 69 2.97 -9.90 -1.41
CA ARG A 69 2.34 -11.17 -1.01
C ARG A 69 3.36 -12.26 -0.70
N PHE A 70 4.44 -12.35 -1.47
CA PHE A 70 5.37 -13.48 -1.41
C PHE A 70 6.77 -13.08 -0.95
N LEU A 71 7.01 -11.80 -0.66
CA LEU A 71 8.26 -11.38 -0.05
C LEU A 71 8.39 -11.98 1.36
N ALA A 72 9.36 -12.87 1.55
CA ALA A 72 9.58 -13.52 2.84
C ALA A 72 10.19 -12.57 3.89
N ASP A 73 11.09 -11.68 3.46
CA ASP A 73 11.81 -10.78 4.35
C ASP A 73 11.46 -9.32 4.07
N LYS A 74 10.74 -8.70 5.01
CA LYS A 74 10.33 -7.30 4.93
C LYS A 74 11.49 -6.31 5.02
N ARG A 75 12.70 -6.73 5.42
CA ARG A 75 13.87 -5.84 5.49
C ARG A 75 14.24 -5.24 4.14
N TYR A 76 13.85 -5.90 3.05
CA TYR A 76 14.02 -5.44 1.68
C TYR A 76 13.05 -4.34 1.26
N VAL A 77 12.02 -4.04 2.07
CA VAL A 77 11.02 -3.01 1.75
C VAL A 77 11.48 -1.65 2.27
N GLN A 78 11.39 -0.63 1.40
CA GLN A 78 11.55 0.77 1.75
C GLN A 78 10.19 1.45 1.96
N TYR A 79 9.23 1.22 1.05
CA TYR A 79 7.83 1.60 1.22
C TYR A 79 6.91 0.45 0.82
N GLU A 80 5.96 0.12 1.69
CA GLU A 80 5.06 -1.01 1.51
C GLU A 80 4.00 -0.74 0.45
N PHE A 81 3.45 -1.83 -0.12
CA PHE A 81 2.23 -1.74 -0.90
C PHE A 81 1.09 -1.20 -0.03
N GLY A 82 0.27 -0.31 -0.59
CA GLY A 82 -0.82 0.36 0.13
C GLY A 82 -0.36 1.48 1.07
N HIS A 83 0.94 1.79 1.15
CA HIS A 83 1.42 2.90 1.95
C HIS A 83 0.99 4.24 1.34
N GLY A 84 0.60 5.19 2.18
CA GLY A 84 0.32 6.56 1.78
C GLY A 84 -0.22 7.36 2.96
N LEU A 85 0.21 8.60 3.08
CA LEU A 85 -0.13 9.50 4.18
C LEU A 85 -1.21 10.49 3.74
N SER A 86 -1.92 11.04 4.72
CA SER A 86 -2.90 12.11 4.55
C SER A 86 -2.61 13.22 5.56
N TYR A 87 -3.12 14.44 5.33
CA TYR A 87 -3.00 15.52 6.30
C TYR A 87 -3.87 15.31 7.54
N HIS A 88 -4.86 14.43 7.44
CA HIS A 88 -5.77 14.07 8.52
C HIS A 88 -5.42 12.70 9.11
N SER A 89 -5.69 12.54 10.40
CA SER A 89 -5.60 11.25 11.11
C SER A 89 -6.92 10.49 11.01
N TRP A 90 -6.87 9.22 10.65
CA TRP A 90 -8.05 8.37 10.49
C TRP A 90 -8.09 7.31 11.60
N HIS A 91 -9.27 7.07 12.17
CA HIS A 91 -9.51 5.96 13.08
C HIS A 91 -10.52 5.00 12.45
N TYR A 92 -10.15 3.72 12.37
CA TYR A 92 -11.01 2.69 11.80
C TYR A 92 -11.56 1.81 12.94
N SER A 93 -12.87 1.72 13.06
CA SER A 93 -13.55 0.76 13.94
C SER A 93 -14.34 -0.23 13.08
N TYR A 94 -14.13 -1.52 13.29
CA TYR A 94 -14.92 -2.56 12.63
C TYR A 94 -15.70 -3.36 13.67
N THR A 95 -16.95 -3.68 13.36
CA THR A 95 -17.75 -4.64 14.12
C THR A 95 -17.71 -5.95 13.35
N THR A 96 -17.06 -6.97 13.91
CA THR A 96 -17.07 -8.29 13.29
C THR A 96 -18.49 -8.84 13.33
N PRO A 97 -19.10 -9.23 12.19
CA PRO A 97 -20.37 -9.93 12.23
C PRO A 97 -20.19 -11.24 13.00
N GLN A 98 -20.97 -11.43 14.07
CA GLN A 98 -20.99 -12.68 14.82
C GLN A 98 -21.45 -13.80 13.86
N SER A 99 -20.55 -14.74 13.58
CA SER A 99 -20.73 -15.90 12.69
C SER A 99 -20.87 -15.60 11.20
N VAL A 100 -19.74 -15.52 10.49
CA VAL A 100 -19.69 -15.97 9.09
C VAL A 100 -19.55 -17.49 9.14
N GLN A 101 -20.67 -18.22 9.15
CA GLN A 101 -20.62 -19.65 8.87
C GLN A 101 -20.25 -19.78 7.39
N LEU A 102 -19.03 -20.27 7.12
CA LEU A 102 -18.65 -20.74 5.80
C LEU A 102 -19.51 -21.98 5.49
N LEU A 103 -20.71 -21.77 4.98
CA LEU A 103 -21.38 -22.83 4.24
C LEU A 103 -20.48 -23.11 3.03
N GLN A 104 -19.88 -24.29 2.99
CA GLN A 104 -19.26 -24.87 1.79
C GLN A 104 -20.36 -25.07 0.74
N GLN A 105 -20.87 -23.98 0.18
CA GLN A 105 -21.72 -24.00 -0.99
C GLN A 105 -20.86 -23.66 -2.20
N LYS A 106 -20.96 -24.56 -3.17
CA LYS A 106 -20.28 -24.56 -4.45
C LYS A 106 -20.41 -23.18 -5.11
N GLU A 107 -19.25 -22.65 -5.44
CA GLU A 107 -18.97 -21.33 -5.99
C GLU A 107 -19.66 -21.12 -7.35
N GLU A 108 -20.69 -20.26 -7.38
CA GLU A 108 -21.06 -19.36 -8.47
C GLU A 108 -21.71 -18.13 -7.81
N ASP A 109 -21.06 -16.98 -7.86
CA ASP A 109 -21.59 -15.64 -7.53
C ASP A 109 -22.04 -15.35 -6.07
N GLY A 110 -21.10 -15.07 -5.16
CA GLY A 110 -21.48 -14.43 -3.89
C GLY A 110 -20.38 -14.31 -2.84
N PHE A 111 -19.57 -13.24 -2.91
CA PHE A 111 -18.70 -12.87 -1.79
C PHE A 111 -19.55 -12.47 -0.58
N ALA A 112 -19.27 -13.06 0.59
CA ALA A 112 -19.78 -12.57 1.87
C ALA A 112 -19.35 -11.10 2.06
N GLY A 113 -20.31 -10.19 1.97
CA GLY A 113 -20.06 -8.76 2.08
C GLY A 113 -19.66 -8.37 3.50
N CYS A 114 -18.37 -8.12 3.73
CA CYS A 114 -17.92 -7.46 4.95
C CYS A 114 -18.15 -5.95 4.78
N SER A 115 -19.18 -5.40 5.41
CA SER A 115 -19.38 -3.95 5.46
C SER A 115 -18.48 -3.34 6.53
N ILE A 116 -17.65 -2.38 6.13
CA ILE A 116 -16.79 -1.62 7.05
C ILE A 116 -17.40 -0.22 7.16
N ALA A 117 -17.97 0.11 8.32
CA ALA A 117 -18.40 1.47 8.61
C ALA A 117 -17.17 2.31 8.98
N VAL A 118 -16.81 3.27 8.13
CA VAL A 118 -15.71 4.21 8.38
C VAL A 118 -16.29 5.49 8.97
N SER A 119 -16.18 5.68 10.28
CA SER A 119 -16.53 6.94 10.94
C SER A 119 -15.34 7.90 10.93
N VAL A 120 -15.53 9.07 10.33
CA VAL A 120 -14.47 10.09 10.22
C VAL A 120 -14.62 11.05 11.39
N THR A 121 -13.69 10.99 12.36
CA THR A 121 -13.60 12.02 13.41
C THR A 121 -12.47 12.99 13.04
N LEU A 122 -12.84 14.16 12.52
CA LEU A 122 -11.89 15.24 12.24
C LEU A 122 -11.44 15.85 13.58
N LYS A 123 -10.19 15.62 13.97
CA LYS A 123 -9.48 16.47 14.94
C LYS A 123 -8.51 17.33 14.14
N MET A 124 -8.85 18.61 13.97
CA MET A 124 -7.89 19.60 13.51
C MET A 124 -6.96 19.91 14.68
N ALA A 125 -5.65 19.93 14.42
CA ALA A 125 -4.66 20.48 15.34
C ALA A 125 -4.48 21.97 15.06
#